data_AF-A0A7Y9J3Y8-F1
#
_entry.id   AF-A0A7Y9J3Y8-F1
#
_cell.length_a   1.000
_cell.length_b   1.000
_cell.length_c   1.000
_cell.angle_alpha   90.00
_cell.angle_beta   90.00
_cell.angle_gamma   90.00
#
_symmetry.space_group_name_H-M   'P 1'
#
loop_
_entity.id
_entity.type
_entity.pdbx_description
1 polymer ?
#
loop_
_entity_poly.entity_id
_entity_poly.type
_entity_poly.pdbx_seq_one_letter_code
_entity_poly.pdbx_strand_id
1 'polypeptide(L)'
;MSTSVSAPAAPASTGREQVPLLLARVVFALVWAVIVAVVAPGIGWGAAILLALYPLGDVVLVGLDARSAGSTARVGLAANAALSALAAVALALAATQDVPSVLRVWGAWAVVAGLGQLVVALSRRRVRRGQWPLVVSGALSVVVGVAFVVMAAGPAPELTPVAGYAVAGAVFALVGLLRLRHSSTAA
;
A
#
# COMPACT_ATOMS: atom_id res chain seq x y z
N MET A 1 -8.31 -12.39 50.84
CA MET A 1 -9.49 -11.89 50.13
C MET A 1 -8.98 -10.81 49.18
N SER A 2 -8.71 -11.16 47.92
CA SER A 2 -8.02 -10.27 46.96
C SER A 2 -9.03 -9.74 45.94
N THR A 3 -9.32 -8.45 45.99
CA THR A 3 -10.21 -7.75 45.06
C THR A 3 -9.48 -7.45 43.76
N SER A 4 -9.83 -8.14 42.68
CA SER A 4 -9.42 -7.77 41.32
C SER A 4 -10.24 -6.57 40.85
N VAL A 5 -9.59 -5.42 40.73
CA VAL A 5 -10.17 -4.24 40.08
C VAL A 5 -10.26 -4.53 38.58
N SER A 6 -11.47 -4.74 38.08
CA SER A 6 -11.75 -4.88 36.65
C SER A 6 -11.53 -3.53 35.98
N ALA A 7 -10.47 -3.38 35.20
CA ALA A 7 -10.22 -2.17 34.42
C ALA A 7 -11.32 -2.00 33.36
N PRO A 8 -11.82 -0.78 33.11
CA PRO A 8 -12.85 -0.54 32.11
C PRO A 8 -12.33 -0.97 30.73
N ALA A 9 -13.09 -1.81 30.03
CA ALA A 9 -12.78 -2.21 28.68
C ALA A 9 -12.73 -0.97 27.78
N ALA A 10 -11.58 -0.76 27.12
CA ALA A 10 -11.44 0.31 26.14
C ALA A 10 -12.56 0.19 25.07
N PRO A 11 -13.21 1.29 24.67
CA PRO A 11 -14.30 1.23 23.71
C PRO A 11 -13.81 0.61 22.40
N ALA A 12 -14.55 -0.36 21.89
CA ALA A 12 -14.25 -1.00 20.62
C ALA A 12 -14.33 0.06 19.50
N SER A 13 -13.20 0.33 18.83
CA SER A 13 -13.19 1.22 17.67
C SER A 13 -14.14 0.66 16.60
N THR A 14 -15.16 1.42 16.24
CA THR A 14 -16.29 0.95 15.41
C THR A 14 -15.94 0.75 13.93
N GLY A 15 -14.66 0.73 13.56
CA GLY A 15 -14.19 0.62 12.17
C GLY A 15 -14.51 1.85 11.28
N ARG A 16 -15.46 2.71 11.69
CA ARG A 16 -15.88 3.93 10.97
C ARG A 16 -14.74 4.94 10.78
N GLU A 17 -13.80 5.00 11.71
CA GLU A 17 -12.61 5.87 11.63
C GLU A 17 -11.68 5.52 10.46
N GLN A 18 -11.75 4.29 9.94
CA GLN A 18 -10.93 3.83 8.80
C GLN A 18 -11.53 4.16 7.44
N VAL A 19 -12.82 4.52 7.38
CA VAL A 19 -13.54 4.81 6.14
C VAL A 19 -12.91 5.97 5.35
N PRO A 20 -12.58 7.14 5.96
CA PRO A 20 -11.96 8.25 5.23
C PRO A 20 -10.58 7.87 4.66
N LEU A 21 -9.79 7.08 5.41
CA LEU A 21 -8.46 6.65 5.00
C LEU A 21 -8.51 5.68 3.81
N LEU A 22 -9.45 4.72 3.83
CA LEU A 22 -9.65 3.79 2.71
C LEU A 22 -10.16 4.51 1.46
N LEU A 23 -11.07 5.46 1.62
CA LEU A 23 -11.54 6.30 0.51
C LEU A 23 -10.40 7.13 -0.07
N ALA A 24 -9.58 7.75 0.78
CA ALA A 24 -8.40 8.50 0.34
C ALA A 24 -7.40 7.62 -0.42
N ARG A 25 -7.15 6.38 0.04
CA ARG A 25 -6.33 5.39 -0.68
C ARG A 25 -6.89 5.07 -2.07
N VAL A 26 -8.20 4.84 -2.19
CA VAL A 26 -8.86 4.57 -3.49
C VAL A 26 -8.71 5.77 -4.43
N VAL A 27 -9.11 6.96 -3.97
CA VAL A 27 -9.08 8.18 -4.80
C VAL A 27 -7.66 8.50 -5.24
N PHE A 28 -6.70 8.46 -4.32
CA PHE A 28 -5.29 8.69 -4.63
C PHE A 28 -4.77 7.72 -5.70
N ALA A 29 -4.98 6.42 -5.52
CA ALA A 29 -4.50 5.41 -6.45
C ALA A 29 -5.14 5.53 -7.84
N LEU A 30 -6.44 5.84 -7.93
CA LEU A 30 -7.13 6.03 -9.21
C LEU A 30 -6.68 7.31 -9.93
N VAL A 31 -6.61 8.44 -9.22
CA VAL A 31 -6.14 9.71 -9.78
C VAL A 31 -4.71 9.55 -10.30
N TRP A 32 -3.85 8.91 -9.50
CA TRP A 32 -2.47 8.65 -9.88
C TRP A 32 -2.38 7.76 -11.13
N ALA A 33 -3.14 6.66 -11.18
CA ALA A 33 -3.13 5.73 -12.32
C ALA A 33 -3.58 6.41 -13.62
N VAL A 34 -4.62 7.26 -13.56
CA VAL A 34 -5.07 8.05 -14.71
C VAL A 34 -3.97 9.00 -15.18
N ILE A 35 -3.34 9.73 -14.26
CA ILE A 35 -2.27 10.67 -14.65
C ILE A 35 -1.09 9.93 -15.27
N VAL A 36 -0.69 8.77 -14.74
CA VAL A 36 0.40 7.97 -15.34
C VAL A 36 0.02 7.46 -16.72
N ALA A 37 -1.21 6.96 -16.92
CA ALA A 37 -1.67 6.50 -18.24
C ALA A 37 -1.67 7.62 -19.30
N VAL A 38 -1.86 8.88 -18.89
CA VAL A 38 -1.83 10.04 -19.79
C VAL A 38 -0.41 10.57 -20.01
N VAL A 39 0.45 10.54 -18.98
CA VAL A 39 1.79 11.18 -18.98
C VAL A 39 2.90 10.23 -19.45
N ALA A 40 2.70 8.91 -19.43
CA ALA A 40 3.76 7.94 -19.70
C ALA A 40 3.76 7.36 -21.14
N PRO A 41 4.23 8.10 -22.15
CA PRO A 41 4.85 7.48 -23.33
C PRO A 41 6.37 7.29 -23.20
N GLY A 42 7.02 7.75 -22.12
CA GLY A 42 8.47 7.59 -21.91
C GLY A 42 8.96 8.15 -20.55
N ILE A 43 10.24 7.96 -20.24
CA ILE A 43 10.87 8.62 -19.09
C ILE A 43 11.11 10.09 -19.41
N GLY A 44 10.50 10.94 -18.59
CA GLY A 44 10.75 12.37 -18.53
C GLY A 44 10.48 12.87 -17.11
N TRP A 45 10.78 14.14 -16.85
CA TRP A 45 10.63 14.76 -15.53
C TRP A 45 9.22 14.57 -14.93
N GLY A 46 8.18 14.61 -15.77
CA GLY A 46 6.80 14.32 -15.34
C GLY A 46 6.61 12.90 -14.81
N ALA A 47 7.12 11.89 -15.53
CA ALA A 47 7.07 10.50 -15.09
C ALA A 47 7.89 10.27 -13.81
N ALA A 48 9.07 10.89 -13.69
CA ALA A 48 9.90 10.81 -12.49
C ALA A 48 9.19 11.36 -11.24
N ILE A 49 8.57 12.54 -11.37
CA ILE A 49 7.80 13.17 -10.29
C ILE A 49 6.59 12.30 -9.92
N LEU A 50 5.86 11.78 -10.91
CA LEU A 50 4.72 10.89 -10.69
C LEU A 50 5.13 9.62 -9.96
N LEU A 51 6.21 8.97 -10.38
CA LEU A 51 6.73 7.75 -9.76
C LEU A 51 7.13 7.99 -8.30
N ALA A 52 7.75 9.13 -7.98
CA ALA A 52 8.09 9.49 -6.61
C ALA A 52 6.87 9.88 -5.76
N LEU A 53 5.85 10.52 -6.37
CA LEU A 53 4.62 10.92 -5.67
C LEU A 53 3.83 9.73 -5.12
N TYR A 54 3.86 8.57 -5.78
CA TYR A 54 3.11 7.40 -5.34
C TYR A 54 3.52 6.90 -3.94
N PRO A 55 4.78 6.52 -3.69
CA PRO A 55 5.21 6.09 -2.36
C PRO A 55 5.16 7.23 -1.33
N LEU A 56 5.32 8.49 -1.73
CA LEU A 56 5.07 9.63 -0.84
C LEU A 56 3.61 9.71 -0.37
N GLY A 57 2.66 9.42 -1.26
CA GLY A 57 1.25 9.29 -0.89
C GLY A 57 1.04 8.18 0.15
N ASP A 58 1.73 7.05 0.02
CA ASP A 58 1.65 5.99 1.03
C ASP A 58 2.26 6.43 2.38
N VAL A 59 3.37 7.18 2.39
CA VAL A 59 3.92 7.79 3.63
C VAL A 59 2.87 8.64 4.35
N VAL A 60 2.16 9.51 3.62
CA VAL A 60 1.12 10.37 4.19
C VAL A 60 -0.02 9.52 4.76
N LEU A 61 -0.54 8.58 3.98
CA LEU A 61 -1.68 7.75 4.38
C LEU A 61 -1.36 6.84 5.58
N VAL A 62 -0.14 6.32 5.63
CA VAL A 62 0.38 5.51 6.74
C VAL A 62 0.61 6.37 7.99
N GLY A 63 1.12 7.58 7.82
CA GLY A 63 1.29 8.55 8.90
C GLY A 63 -0.04 8.96 9.53
N LEU A 64 -1.09 9.13 8.72
CA LEU A 64 -2.44 9.39 9.20
C LEU A 64 -3.03 8.19 9.97
N ASP A 65 -2.86 6.97 9.46
CA ASP A 65 -3.29 5.74 10.13
C ASP A 65 -2.57 5.53 11.48
N ALA A 66 -1.29 5.92 11.55
CA ALA A 66 -0.48 5.81 12.76
C ALA A 66 -0.97 6.70 13.93
N ARG A 67 -1.70 7.80 13.65
CA ARG A 67 -2.24 8.71 14.68
C ARG A 67 -3.32 8.04 15.54
N SER A 68 -4.08 7.13 14.95
CA SER A 68 -5.13 6.35 15.62
C SER A 68 -4.66 4.98 16.10
N ALA A 69 -3.40 4.61 15.84
CA ALA A 69 -2.89 3.27 16.10
C ALA A 69 -2.31 3.09 17.51
N GLY A 70 -2.50 1.90 18.09
CA GLY A 70 -1.79 1.46 19.29
C GLY A 70 -0.27 1.28 19.06
N SER A 71 0.52 1.20 20.14
CA SER A 71 1.99 1.21 20.10
C SER A 71 2.60 0.14 19.20
N THR A 72 2.14 -1.12 19.28
CA THR A 72 2.63 -2.22 18.44
C THR A 72 2.30 -2.03 16.95
N ALA A 73 1.13 -1.47 16.64
CA ALA A 73 0.73 -1.20 15.26
C ALA A 73 1.53 -0.02 14.66
N ARG A 74 1.85 0.99 15.47
CA ARG A 74 2.70 2.13 15.08
C ARG A 74 4.08 1.71 14.60
N VAL A 75 4.70 0.68 15.18
CA VAL A 75 6.02 0.20 14.73
C VAL A 75 5.96 -0.32 13.29
N GLY A 76 4.96 -1.14 12.97
CA GLY A 76 4.76 -1.65 11.61
C GLY A 76 4.44 -0.55 10.60
N LEU A 77 3.62 0.42 11.00
CA LEU A 77 3.30 1.60 10.16
C LEU A 77 4.54 2.47 9.94
N ALA A 78 5.36 2.71 10.97
CA ALA A 78 6.59 3.47 10.84
C ALA A 78 7.59 2.79 9.90
N ALA A 79 7.73 1.46 9.99
CA ALA A 79 8.57 0.70 9.07
C ALA A 79 8.08 0.82 7.62
N ASN A 80 6.76 0.75 7.38
CA ASN A 80 6.19 0.92 6.03
C ASN A 80 6.39 2.35 5.49
N ALA A 81 6.23 3.37 6.34
CA ALA A 81 6.49 4.75 5.97
C ALA A 81 7.98 4.97 5.63
N ALA A 82 8.91 4.41 6.42
CA ALA A 82 10.34 4.50 6.14
C ALA A 82 10.69 3.81 4.81
N LEU A 83 10.16 2.61 4.57
CA LEU A 83 10.36 1.89 3.32
C LEU A 83 9.83 2.67 2.11
N SER A 84 8.66 3.30 2.24
CA SER A 84 8.06 4.11 1.17
C SER A 84 8.84 5.40 0.93
N ALA A 85 9.36 6.05 1.98
CA ALA A 85 10.23 7.21 1.83
C ALA A 85 11.54 6.84 1.09
N LEU A 86 12.16 5.72 1.44
CA LEU A 86 13.34 5.21 0.74
C LEU A 86 13.03 4.88 -0.72
N ALA A 87 11.87 4.27 -0.99
CA ALA A 87 11.42 3.98 -2.35
C ALA A 87 11.20 5.26 -3.18
N ALA A 88 10.65 6.33 -2.58
CA ALA A 88 10.47 7.60 -3.26
C ALA A 88 11.81 8.19 -3.74
N VAL A 89 12.82 8.19 -2.86
CA VAL A 89 14.18 8.66 -3.20
C VAL A 89 14.81 7.76 -4.26
N ALA A 90 14.73 6.44 -4.09
CA ALA A 90 15.30 5.49 -5.03
C ALA A 90 14.65 5.59 -6.42
N LEU A 91 13.33 5.81 -6.51
CA LEU A 91 12.62 6.01 -7.77
C LEU A 91 13.01 7.33 -8.44
N ALA A 92 13.18 8.41 -7.66
CA ALA A 92 13.65 9.68 -8.20
C ALA A 92 15.05 9.53 -8.85
N LEU A 93 15.96 8.79 -8.21
CA LEU A 93 17.28 8.50 -8.76
C LEU A 93 17.22 7.54 -9.95
N ALA A 94 16.45 6.46 -9.86
CA ALA A 94 16.30 5.50 -10.95
C ALA A 94 15.70 6.13 -12.21
N ALA A 95 14.79 7.09 -12.04
CA ALA A 95 14.16 7.81 -13.14
C ALA A 95 15.13 8.74 -13.91
N THR A 96 16.32 9.04 -13.36
CA THR A 96 17.37 9.75 -14.11
C THR A 96 18.25 8.82 -14.95
N GLN A 97 18.05 7.50 -14.86
CA GLN A 97 18.85 6.52 -15.58
C GLN A 97 18.10 5.97 -16.78
N ASP A 98 17.13 5.08 -16.55
CA ASP A 98 16.40 4.36 -17.59
C ASP A 98 15.16 3.62 -17.03
N VAL A 99 14.32 3.08 -17.92
CA VAL A 99 13.10 2.35 -17.56
C VAL A 99 13.41 1.08 -16.76
N PRO A 100 14.38 0.23 -17.14
CA PRO A 100 14.80 -0.90 -16.33
C PRO A 100 15.09 -0.57 -14.87
N SER A 101 15.83 0.50 -14.62
CA SER A 101 16.21 0.93 -13.27
C SER A 101 14.97 1.27 -12.45
N VAL A 102 14.01 2.00 -13.02
CA VAL A 102 12.73 2.31 -12.38
C VAL A 102 11.95 1.03 -12.05
N LEU A 103 11.83 0.12 -13.02
CA LEU A 103 11.10 -1.14 -12.85
C LEU A 103 11.71 -2.03 -11.76
N ARG A 104 13.04 -2.08 -11.64
CA ARG A 104 13.74 -2.82 -10.58
C ARG A 104 13.44 -2.24 -9.21
N VAL A 105 13.55 -0.91 -9.06
CA VAL A 105 13.26 -0.24 -7.77
C VAL A 105 11.79 -0.39 -7.40
N TRP A 106 10.89 -0.16 -8.35
CA TRP A 106 9.45 -0.32 -8.14
C TRP A 106 9.10 -1.76 -7.75
N GLY A 107 9.63 -2.73 -8.49
CA GLY A 107 9.42 -4.14 -8.24
C GLY A 107 9.93 -4.58 -6.88
N ALA A 108 11.16 -4.19 -6.51
CA ALA A 108 11.74 -4.47 -5.21
C ALA A 108 10.90 -3.88 -4.07
N TRP A 109 10.46 -2.63 -4.21
CA TRP A 109 9.57 -1.99 -3.24
C TRP A 109 8.25 -2.75 -3.09
N ALA A 110 7.59 -3.12 -4.20
CA ALA A 110 6.34 -3.86 -4.19
C ALA A 110 6.47 -5.25 -3.53
N VAL A 111 7.60 -5.92 -3.72
CA VAL A 111 7.91 -7.18 -3.04
C VAL A 111 8.04 -6.96 -1.53
N VAL A 112 8.88 -6.02 -1.09
CA VAL A 112 9.12 -5.79 0.33
C VAL A 112 7.84 -5.33 1.04
N ALA A 113 7.08 -4.41 0.43
CA ALA A 113 5.81 -3.95 0.96
C ALA A 113 4.76 -5.08 1.03
N GLY A 114 4.67 -5.91 -0.02
CA GLY A 114 3.76 -7.06 -0.06
C GLY A 114 4.09 -8.13 0.99
N LEU A 115 5.39 -8.44 1.16
CA LEU A 115 5.85 -9.33 2.23
C LEU A 115 5.54 -8.76 3.61
N GLY A 116 5.70 -7.45 3.82
CA GLY A 116 5.29 -6.77 5.04
C GLY A 116 3.81 -6.98 5.35
N GLN A 117 2.94 -6.81 4.35
CA GLN A 117 1.50 -7.06 4.48
C GLN A 117 1.20 -8.52 4.84
N LEU A 118 1.89 -9.47 4.22
CA LEU A 118 1.74 -10.90 4.51
C LEU A 118 2.17 -11.26 5.93
N VAL A 119 3.34 -10.77 6.38
CA VAL A 119 3.83 -10.98 7.76
C VAL A 119 2.84 -10.42 8.78
N VAL A 120 2.31 -9.21 8.55
CA VAL A 120 1.30 -8.61 9.43
C VAL A 120 0.01 -9.42 9.42
N ALA A 121 -0.46 -9.89 8.26
CA ALA A 121 -1.67 -10.68 8.14
C ALA A 121 -1.56 -12.05 8.86
N LEU A 122 -0.39 -12.69 8.73
CA LEU A 122 -0.09 -14.00 9.34
C LEU A 122 0.14 -13.90 10.85
N SER A 123 0.93 -12.93 11.30
CA SER A 123 1.25 -12.71 12.73
C SER A 123 0.01 -12.44 13.59
N ARG A 124 -1.03 -11.81 13.01
CA ARG A 124 -2.25 -11.48 13.75
C ARG A 124 -3.22 -12.68 13.94
N ARG A 125 -2.92 -13.90 13.46
CA ARG A 125 -3.82 -15.09 13.49
C ARG A 125 -5.26 -14.77 13.05
N ARG A 126 -5.47 -13.78 12.16
CA ARG A 126 -6.79 -13.29 11.72
C ARG A 126 -7.18 -13.72 10.30
N VAL A 127 -6.46 -14.68 9.70
CA VAL A 127 -6.88 -15.31 8.43
C VAL A 127 -8.31 -15.84 8.53
N ARG A 128 -8.74 -16.31 9.71
CA ARG A 128 -10.12 -16.76 10.00
C ARG A 128 -11.14 -15.63 10.26
N ARG A 129 -10.73 -14.35 10.35
CA ARG A 129 -11.56 -13.20 10.75
C ARG A 129 -11.82 -12.18 9.62
N GLY A 130 -11.82 -12.62 8.35
CA GLY A 130 -12.24 -11.79 7.22
C GLY A 130 -11.18 -10.83 6.64
N GLN A 131 -9.92 -10.93 7.08
CA GLN A 131 -8.78 -10.16 6.56
C GLN A 131 -8.08 -10.78 5.33
N TRP A 132 -8.71 -11.76 4.66
CA TRP A 132 -8.16 -12.33 3.42
C TRP A 132 -7.81 -11.29 2.33
N PRO A 133 -8.51 -10.14 2.19
CA PRO A 133 -8.13 -9.14 1.18
C PRO A 133 -6.72 -8.61 1.37
N LEU A 134 -6.24 -8.52 2.62
CA LEU A 134 -4.86 -8.10 2.92
C LEU A 134 -3.84 -9.16 2.49
N VAL A 135 -4.17 -10.45 2.66
CA VAL A 135 -3.31 -11.57 2.23
C VAL A 135 -3.23 -11.61 0.71
N VAL A 136 -4.36 -11.53 0.02
CA VAL A 136 -4.41 -11.56 -1.44
C VAL A 136 -3.73 -10.33 -2.05
N SER A 137 -3.95 -9.14 -1.49
CA SER A 137 -3.26 -7.92 -1.91
C SER A 137 -1.75 -8.03 -1.72
N GLY A 138 -1.29 -8.51 -0.56
CA GLY A 138 0.14 -8.69 -0.29
C GLY A 138 0.80 -9.70 -1.23
N ALA A 139 0.14 -10.84 -1.47
CA ALA A 139 0.61 -11.86 -2.41
C ALA A 139 0.66 -11.33 -3.85
N LEU A 140 -0.38 -10.62 -4.30
CA LEU A 140 -0.41 -10.01 -5.63
C LEU A 140 0.71 -8.98 -5.79
N SER A 141 0.95 -8.17 -4.74
CA SER A 141 2.04 -7.19 -4.72
C SER A 141 3.40 -7.83 -4.91
N VAL A 142 3.65 -8.97 -4.26
CA VAL A 142 4.89 -9.73 -4.45
C VAL A 142 5.00 -10.27 -5.88
N VAL A 143 3.94 -10.89 -6.41
CA VAL A 143 3.95 -11.47 -7.77
C VAL A 143 4.19 -10.38 -8.82
N VAL A 144 3.44 -9.28 -8.75
CA VAL A 144 3.57 -8.16 -9.69
C VAL A 144 4.93 -7.48 -9.53
N GLY A 145 5.42 -7.34 -8.30
CA GLY A 145 6.76 -6.80 -8.03
C GLY A 145 7.87 -7.63 -8.67
N VAL A 146 7.81 -8.96 -8.55
CA VAL A 146 8.73 -9.87 -9.24
C VAL A 146 8.60 -9.75 -10.76
N ALA A 147 7.37 -9.66 -11.28
CA ALA A 147 7.14 -9.50 -12.72
C ALA A 147 7.80 -8.22 -13.27
N PHE A 148 7.77 -7.10 -12.52
CA PHE A 148 8.47 -5.87 -12.91
C PHE A 148 9.99 -6.05 -12.95
N VAL A 149 10.58 -6.76 -11.99
CA VAL A 149 12.03 -7.05 -11.99
C VAL A 149 12.41 -7.90 -13.20
N VAL A 150 11.59 -8.90 -13.56
CA VAL A 150 11.80 -9.72 -14.76
C VAL A 150 11.65 -8.89 -16.03
N MET A 151 10.62 -8.04 -16.10
CA MET A 151 10.36 -7.16 -17.25
C MET A 151 11.51 -6.17 -17.48
N ALA A 152 12.18 -5.72 -16.41
CA ALA A 152 13.36 -4.87 -16.48
C ALA A 152 14.58 -5.54 -17.15
N ALA A 153 14.59 -6.87 -17.26
CA ALA A 153 15.62 -7.63 -17.97
C ALA A 153 15.19 -8.04 -19.40
N GLY A 154 13.95 -7.71 -19.79
CA GLY A 154 13.39 -8.04 -21.09
C GLY A 154 13.83 -7.09 -22.21
N PRO A 155 13.50 -7.41 -23.47
CA PRO A 155 13.96 -6.66 -24.66
C PRO A 155 13.26 -5.30 -24.86
N ALA A 156 12.09 -5.08 -24.26
CA ALA A 156 11.30 -3.86 -24.41
C ALA A 156 10.63 -3.46 -23.07
N PRO A 157 11.40 -2.94 -22.11
CA PRO A 157 10.88 -2.54 -20.80
C PRO A 157 10.01 -1.28 -20.94
N GLU A 158 8.80 -1.31 -20.37
CA GLU A 158 7.83 -0.21 -20.44
C GLU A 158 7.19 0.12 -19.08
N LEU A 159 6.76 1.37 -18.89
CA LEU A 159 6.19 1.85 -17.63
C LEU A 159 4.67 1.66 -17.53
N THR A 160 3.99 1.45 -18.66
CA THR A 160 2.52 1.30 -18.71
C THR A 160 1.96 0.30 -17.69
N PRO A 161 2.58 -0.89 -17.47
CA PRO A 161 2.04 -1.86 -16.52
C PRO A 161 2.09 -1.39 -15.05
N VAL A 162 2.91 -0.38 -14.72
CA VAL A 162 2.95 0.26 -13.39
C VAL A 162 1.62 0.93 -13.04
N ALA A 163 0.92 1.52 -14.02
CA ALA A 163 -0.40 2.09 -13.81
C ALA A 163 -1.43 1.02 -13.43
N GLY A 164 -1.37 -0.16 -14.08
CA GLY A 164 -2.25 -1.30 -13.77
C GLY A 164 -2.08 -1.82 -12.35
N TYR A 165 -0.85 -1.79 -11.83
CA TYR A 165 -0.57 -2.14 -10.43
C TYR A 165 -1.26 -1.20 -9.43
N ALA A 166 -1.25 0.12 -9.68
CA ALA A 166 -1.95 1.08 -8.83
C ALA A 166 -3.48 0.89 -8.85
N VAL A 167 -4.06 0.57 -10.02
CA VAL A 167 -5.48 0.24 -10.14
C VAL A 167 -5.84 -0.98 -9.30
N ALA A 168 -5.00 -2.02 -9.30
CA ALA A 168 -5.22 -3.19 -8.45
C ALA A 168 -5.27 -2.81 -6.96
N GLY A 169 -4.36 -1.95 -6.51
CA GLY A 169 -4.38 -1.40 -5.15
C GLY A 169 -5.67 -0.66 -4.81
N ALA A 170 -6.19 0.15 -5.73
CA ALA A 170 -7.46 0.86 -5.56
C ALA A 170 -8.64 -0.11 -5.40
N VAL A 171 -8.69 -1.19 -6.19
CA VAL A 171 -9.74 -2.21 -6.10
C VAL A 171 -9.75 -2.87 -4.71
N PHE A 172 -8.58 -3.26 -4.18
CA PHE A 172 -8.53 -3.88 -2.85
C PHE A 172 -8.92 -2.91 -1.72
N ALA A 173 -8.51 -1.64 -1.82
CA ALA A 173 -8.94 -0.62 -0.86
C ALA A 173 -10.46 -0.42 -0.89
N LEU A 174 -11.08 -0.44 -2.09
CA LEU A 174 -12.53 -0.37 -2.27
C LEU A 174 -13.24 -1.59 -1.67
N VAL A 175 -12.71 -2.80 -1.88
CA VAL A 175 -13.24 -4.03 -1.26
C VAL A 175 -13.19 -3.93 0.27
N GLY A 176 -12.10 -3.41 0.84
CA GLY A 176 -11.99 -3.15 2.27
C GLY A 176 -13.07 -2.19 2.78
N LEU A 177 -13.29 -1.09 2.06
CA LEU A 177 -14.31 -0.09 2.37
C LEU A 177 -15.73 -0.69 2.34
N LEU A 178 -16.06 -1.44 1.28
CA LEU A 178 -17.37 -2.06 1.13
C LEU A 178 -17.66 -3.05 2.26
N ARG A 179 -16.66 -3.80 2.72
CA ARG A 179 -16.80 -4.73 3.85
C ARG A 179 -17.09 -4.00 5.16
N LEU A 180 -16.38 -2.93 5.47
CA LEU A 180 -16.63 -2.14 6.67
C LEU A 180 -18.06 -1.57 6.69
N ARG A 181 -18.56 -1.12 5.55
CA ARG A 181 -19.94 -0.63 5.42
C ARG A 181 -20.97 -1.72 5.70
N HIS A 182 -20.80 -2.92 5.14
CA HIS A 182 -21.73 -4.04 5.37
C HIS A 182 -21.75 -4.50 6.84
N SER A 183 -20.59 -4.56 7.50
CA SER A 183 -20.52 -4.92 8.92
C SER A 183 -21.14 -3.88 9.85
N SER A 184 -21.26 -2.62 9.40
CA SER A 184 -21.86 -1.52 10.17
C SER A 184 -23.39 -1.47 10.07
N THR A 185 -23.98 -2.14 9.08
CA THR A 185 -25.44 -2.21 8.86
C THR A 185 -26.06 -3.44 9.55
N ALA A 186 -25.23 -4.43 9.91
CA ALA A 186 -25.65 -5.68 10.55
C ALA A 186 -25.51 -5.68 12.09
N ALA A 187 -25.14 -4.55 12.69
CA ALA A 187 -24.96 -4.33 14.13
C ALA A 187 -25.91 -3.26 14.63
#